data_AF-A0AA86VWX5-F1
#
_entry.id   AF-A0AA86VWX5-F1
#
_cell.length_a   1.000
_cell.length_b   1.000
_cell.length_c   1.000
_cell.angle_alpha   90.00
_cell.angle_beta   90.00
_cell.angle_gamma   90.00
#
_symmetry.space_group_name_H-M   'P 1'
#
loop_
_entity.id
_entity.type
_entity.pdbx_description
1 polymer ?
#
loop_
_entity_poly.entity_id
_entity_poly.type
_entity_poly.pdbx_seq_one_letter_code
_entity_poly.pdbx_strand_id
1 'polypeptide(L)'
;MAIQAHWYPNNSASPFLNNGYCSAGFIDSGISFQQKHHHQQQQLAQQHLRELCDGSQGTVDPNLSKALNSPMLAIQFEKQWEEIDQYIKSEDEKLRYMIQEHGKQQVIALLKKLEIRSLHILREKDEEIALAMKKRLELEEYLRRLEAENSKWQRLAQEKETMALSLYKTLEEMAEGGNFLNTGAVVNDAVSCCGETGGIEEMEEEATAEKGLECGGVSELEQITRRGGVMLCKSCHSRSSCFLFLPCRHLSSCKVCNASLEACPVCRTPKKATIELRL
;
A
#
# COMPACT_ATOMS: atom_id res chain seq x y z
N MET A 1 -28.14 -28.61 -21.07
CA MET A 1 -28.00 -27.81 -19.83
C MET A 1 -26.55 -27.36 -19.73
N ALA A 2 -26.30 -26.17 -19.15
CA ALA A 2 -24.96 -25.66 -18.84
C ALA A 2 -24.28 -26.56 -17.77
N ILE A 3 -22.98 -26.48 -17.43
CA ILE A 3 -22.09 -25.31 -17.32
C ILE A 3 -20.65 -25.73 -17.69
N GLN A 4 -19.93 -24.86 -18.40
CA GLN A 4 -18.49 -24.98 -18.60
C GLN A 4 -17.84 -23.64 -18.21
N ALA A 5 -17.13 -23.60 -17.07
CA ALA A 5 -16.43 -22.42 -16.58
C ALA A 5 -14.93 -22.58 -16.86
N HIS A 6 -14.40 -21.77 -17.79
CA HIS A 6 -12.98 -21.73 -18.10
C HIS A 6 -12.26 -20.62 -17.31
N TRP A 7 -10.98 -20.84 -17.07
CA TRP A 7 -10.14 -20.07 -16.16
C TRP A 7 -9.65 -18.75 -16.79
N TYR A 8 -9.29 -17.80 -15.92
CA TYR A 8 -8.61 -16.54 -16.26
C TYR A 8 -7.29 -16.74 -17.03
N PRO A 9 -6.84 -15.70 -17.74
CA PRO A 9 -5.58 -15.09 -17.29
C PRO A 9 -5.63 -13.55 -17.16
N ASN A 10 -4.62 -13.02 -16.46
CA ASN A 10 -4.42 -11.62 -16.12
C ASN A 10 -4.32 -10.69 -17.36
N ASN A 11 -4.90 -9.48 -17.26
CA ASN A 11 -4.22 -8.28 -17.77
C ASN A 11 -4.75 -6.99 -17.09
N SER A 12 -4.11 -6.56 -15.99
CA SER A 12 -4.45 -5.30 -15.31
C SER A 12 -3.67 -4.11 -15.90
N ALA A 13 -3.91 -3.83 -17.19
CA ALA A 13 -3.54 -2.56 -17.80
C ALA A 13 -4.62 -1.52 -17.49
N SER A 14 -4.31 -0.54 -16.65
CA SER A 14 -5.21 0.58 -16.34
C SER A 14 -5.13 1.66 -17.43
N PRO A 15 -6.21 1.95 -18.16
CA PRO A 15 -6.24 3.13 -19.00
C PRO A 15 -6.51 4.35 -18.13
N PHE A 16 -5.46 5.14 -17.88
CA PHE A 16 -5.61 6.55 -17.56
C PHE A 16 -6.25 7.24 -18.77
N LEU A 17 -7.58 7.28 -18.82
CA LEU A 17 -8.30 8.17 -19.74
C LEU A 17 -8.33 9.56 -19.14
N ASN A 18 -7.23 10.28 -19.37
CA ASN A 18 -7.27 11.73 -19.48
C ASN A 18 -8.22 12.09 -20.63
N ASN A 19 -9.37 12.66 -20.33
CA ASN A 19 -10.11 13.44 -21.31
C ASN A 19 -10.80 14.62 -20.63
N GLY A 20 -10.46 15.83 -21.10
CA GLY A 20 -11.27 17.00 -20.84
C GLY A 20 -12.62 16.90 -21.54
N TYR A 21 -13.39 18.00 -21.50
CA TYR A 21 -14.80 18.08 -21.92
C TYR A 21 -15.77 17.36 -20.99
N CYS A 22 -16.02 17.99 -19.83
CA CYS A 22 -17.36 18.02 -19.26
C CYS A 22 -18.31 18.77 -20.23
N SER A 23 -18.68 18.11 -21.32
CA SER A 23 -19.66 18.65 -22.26
C SER A 23 -21.04 18.69 -21.59
N ALA A 24 -21.77 19.79 -21.76
CA ALA A 24 -23.02 20.08 -21.06
C ALA A 24 -24.24 19.28 -21.60
N GLY A 25 -24.10 17.95 -21.73
CA GLY A 25 -25.00 17.09 -22.49
C GLY A 25 -26.33 16.70 -21.84
N PHE A 26 -26.65 17.17 -20.63
CA PHE A 26 -27.85 16.74 -19.89
C PHE A 26 -29.08 17.66 -20.04
N ILE A 27 -28.95 18.81 -20.72
CA ILE A 27 -30.05 19.79 -20.84
C ILE A 27 -30.89 19.54 -22.12
N ASP A 28 -30.27 19.03 -23.18
CA ASP A 28 -30.90 18.94 -24.52
C ASP A 28 -31.97 17.83 -24.63
N SER A 29 -31.79 16.73 -23.89
CA SER A 29 -32.77 15.62 -23.87
C SER A 29 -34.12 16.02 -23.24
N GLY A 30 -34.12 16.95 -22.28
CA GLY A 30 -35.34 17.45 -21.63
C GLY A 30 -36.19 18.31 -22.57
N ILE A 31 -35.53 19.19 -23.33
CA ILE A 31 -36.19 20.12 -24.26
C ILE A 31 -36.87 19.35 -25.39
N SER A 32 -36.19 18.37 -26.00
CA SER A 32 -36.79 17.54 -27.06
C SER A 32 -37.98 16.69 -26.56
N PHE A 33 -37.94 16.21 -25.30
CA PHE A 33 -39.05 15.45 -24.73
C PHE A 33 -40.26 16.34 -24.40
N GLN A 34 -40.06 17.50 -23.75
CA GLN A 34 -41.15 18.47 -23.51
C GLN A 34 -41.77 18.98 -24.82
N GLN A 35 -40.96 19.28 -25.83
CA GLN A 35 -41.47 19.77 -27.12
C GLN A 35 -42.33 18.73 -27.85
N LYS A 36 -41.93 17.43 -27.82
CA LYS A 36 -42.76 16.34 -28.37
C LYS A 36 -44.05 16.15 -27.58
N HIS A 37 -43.99 16.19 -26.25
CA HIS A 37 -45.18 16.02 -25.41
C HIS A 37 -46.19 17.16 -25.62
N HIS A 38 -45.71 18.41 -25.70
CA HIS A 38 -46.56 19.57 -25.94
C HIS A 38 -47.20 19.54 -27.34
N HIS A 39 -46.47 19.09 -28.36
CA HIS A 39 -47.01 18.95 -29.72
C HIS A 39 -48.05 17.83 -29.81
N GLN A 40 -47.82 16.68 -29.15
CA GLN A 40 -48.78 15.57 -29.12
C GLN A 40 -50.04 15.90 -28.31
N GLN A 41 -49.90 16.64 -27.20
CA GLN A 41 -51.03 17.12 -26.41
C GLN A 41 -51.88 18.16 -27.17
N GLN A 42 -51.24 19.02 -27.97
CA GLN A 42 -51.93 19.97 -28.84
C GLN A 42 -52.69 19.27 -29.99
N GLN A 43 -52.12 18.20 -30.58
CA GLN A 43 -52.81 17.37 -31.57
C GLN A 43 -54.03 16.65 -30.96
N LEU A 44 -53.90 16.08 -29.76
CA LEU A 44 -55.01 15.43 -29.04
C LEU A 44 -56.15 16.41 -28.70
N ALA A 45 -55.83 17.61 -28.23
CA ALA A 45 -56.83 18.65 -27.98
C ALA A 45 -57.58 19.04 -29.26
N GLN A 46 -56.86 19.16 -30.39
CA GLN A 46 -57.44 19.51 -31.69
C GLN A 46 -58.29 18.37 -32.29
N GLN A 47 -57.97 17.10 -32.00
CA GLN A 47 -58.83 15.95 -32.32
C GLN A 47 -60.10 15.95 -31.46
N HIS A 48 -59.99 16.14 -30.15
CA HIS A 48 -61.13 16.13 -29.23
C HIS A 48 -62.13 17.26 -29.52
N LEU A 49 -61.62 18.45 -29.91
CA LEU A 49 -62.44 19.56 -30.43
C LEU A 49 -63.19 19.18 -31.73
N ARG A 50 -62.57 18.39 -32.61
CA ARG A 50 -63.20 17.89 -33.84
C ARG A 50 -64.30 16.86 -33.56
N GLU A 51 -64.03 15.92 -32.66
CA GLU A 51 -65.02 14.90 -32.25
C GLU A 51 -66.23 15.51 -31.52
N LEU A 52 -66.01 16.54 -30.69
CA LEU A 52 -67.09 17.32 -30.06
C LEU A 52 -67.97 18.05 -31.09
N CYS A 53 -67.44 18.44 -32.25
CA CYS A 53 -68.21 19.05 -33.33
C CYS A 53 -68.96 18.02 -34.21
N ASP A 54 -68.33 16.89 -34.56
CA ASP A 54 -68.95 15.86 -35.41
C ASP A 54 -69.98 14.98 -34.65
N GLY A 55 -69.85 14.82 -33.33
CA GLY A 55 -70.70 13.94 -32.52
C GLY A 55 -72.16 14.37 -32.33
N SER A 56 -72.58 15.51 -32.86
CA SER A 56 -73.89 16.14 -32.58
C SER A 56 -75.06 15.68 -33.48
N GLN A 57 -74.97 14.51 -34.12
CA GLN A 57 -76.10 13.89 -34.85
C GLN A 57 -76.90 12.91 -33.96
N GLY A 58 -77.56 13.43 -32.91
CA GLY A 58 -78.40 12.62 -32.04
C GLY A 58 -79.25 13.44 -31.07
N THR A 59 -80.51 13.70 -31.46
CA THR A 59 -81.63 14.19 -30.61
C THR A 59 -81.25 14.99 -29.34
N VAL A 60 -80.76 16.22 -29.52
CA VAL A 60 -80.62 17.20 -28.42
C VAL A 60 -81.57 18.37 -28.67
N ASP A 61 -82.20 18.87 -27.61
CA ASP A 61 -83.14 20.00 -27.66
C ASP A 61 -82.45 21.25 -28.28
N PRO A 62 -82.97 21.83 -29.37
CA PRO A 62 -82.26 22.87 -30.15
C PRO A 62 -82.04 24.18 -29.40
N ASN A 63 -82.68 24.38 -28.25
CA ASN A 63 -82.41 25.53 -27.37
C ASN A 63 -81.23 25.30 -26.43
N LEU A 64 -80.96 24.04 -26.04
CA LEU A 64 -79.86 23.71 -25.13
C LEU A 64 -78.49 23.70 -25.85
N SER A 65 -78.46 23.20 -27.10
CA SER A 65 -77.24 23.23 -27.92
C SER A 65 -76.80 24.65 -28.28
N LYS A 66 -77.73 25.60 -28.45
CA LYS A 66 -77.41 27.02 -28.68
C LYS A 66 -76.84 27.74 -27.46
N ALA A 67 -77.26 27.37 -26.26
CA ALA A 67 -76.73 27.97 -25.02
C ALA A 67 -75.28 27.51 -24.75
N LEU A 68 -74.96 26.25 -25.02
CA LEU A 68 -73.63 25.68 -24.82
C LEU A 68 -72.64 26.10 -25.92
N ASN A 69 -73.09 26.28 -27.16
CA ASN A 69 -72.27 26.77 -28.29
C ASN A 69 -72.18 28.31 -28.36
N SER A 70 -72.37 29.01 -27.24
CA SER A 70 -72.22 30.48 -27.20
C SER A 70 -70.74 30.87 -27.26
N PRO A 71 -70.30 31.75 -28.19
CA PRO A 71 -68.90 32.16 -28.30
C PRO A 71 -68.31 32.72 -27.00
N MET A 72 -69.15 33.36 -26.18
CA MET A 72 -68.79 33.87 -24.85
C MET A 72 -68.32 32.77 -23.90
N LEU A 73 -68.94 31.58 -23.96
CA LEU A 73 -68.60 30.45 -23.10
C LEU A 73 -67.28 29.80 -23.53
N ALA A 74 -67.05 29.68 -24.84
CA ALA A 74 -65.80 29.18 -25.41
C ALA A 74 -64.60 30.07 -25.02
N ILE A 75 -64.73 31.39 -25.19
CA ILE A 75 -63.70 32.37 -24.77
C ILE A 75 -63.41 32.28 -23.27
N GLN A 76 -64.45 32.08 -22.45
CA GLN A 76 -64.28 31.88 -21.00
C GLN A 76 -63.48 30.61 -20.69
N PHE A 77 -63.74 29.49 -21.38
CA PHE A 77 -62.99 28.25 -21.22
C PHE A 77 -61.55 28.34 -21.74
N GLU A 78 -61.30 29.01 -22.87
CA GLU A 78 -59.95 29.26 -23.38
C GLU A 78 -59.12 30.08 -22.39
N LYS A 79 -59.71 31.14 -21.83
CA LYS A 79 -59.07 31.97 -20.79
C LYS A 79 -58.75 31.17 -19.51
N GLN A 80 -59.67 30.30 -19.05
CA GLN A 80 -59.41 29.42 -17.90
C GLN A 80 -58.33 28.37 -18.20
N TRP A 81 -58.29 27.83 -19.41
CA TRP A 81 -57.22 26.92 -19.84
C TRP A 81 -55.86 27.59 -19.87
N GLU A 82 -55.78 28.82 -20.39
CA GLU A 82 -54.54 29.58 -20.43
C GLU A 82 -54.05 29.96 -19.02
N GLU A 83 -54.95 30.33 -18.10
CA GLU A 83 -54.63 30.55 -16.68
C GLU A 83 -54.06 29.29 -16.01
N ILE A 84 -54.65 28.12 -16.26
CA ILE A 84 -54.18 26.82 -15.73
C ILE A 84 -52.80 26.47 -16.30
N ASP A 85 -52.60 26.65 -17.60
CA ASP A 85 -51.34 26.32 -18.28
C ASP A 85 -50.20 27.26 -17.87
N GLN A 86 -50.48 28.57 -17.69
CA GLN A 86 -49.54 29.52 -17.10
C GLN A 86 -49.17 29.15 -15.65
N TYR A 87 -50.14 28.74 -14.83
CA TYR A 87 -49.89 28.28 -13.47
C TYR A 87 -48.99 27.03 -13.46
N ILE A 88 -49.31 26.01 -14.26
CA ILE A 88 -48.50 24.78 -14.39
C ILE A 88 -47.07 25.11 -14.80
N LYS A 89 -46.87 25.99 -15.80
CA LYS A 89 -45.53 26.44 -16.24
C LYS A 89 -44.76 27.13 -15.12
N SER A 90 -45.41 27.96 -14.30
CA SER A 90 -44.76 28.67 -13.19
C SER A 90 -44.30 27.74 -12.07
N GLU A 91 -45.09 26.72 -11.70
CA GLU A 91 -44.70 25.73 -10.68
C GLU A 91 -43.68 24.72 -11.22
N ASP A 92 -43.74 24.34 -12.50
CA ASP A 92 -42.71 23.52 -13.17
C ASP A 92 -41.35 24.25 -13.22
N GLU A 93 -41.33 25.54 -13.56
CA GLU A 93 -40.10 26.33 -13.56
C GLU A 93 -39.48 26.49 -12.16
N LYS A 94 -40.32 26.76 -11.16
CA LYS A 94 -39.93 26.82 -9.75
C LYS A 94 -39.41 25.47 -9.23
N LEU A 95 -40.04 24.36 -9.62
CA LEU A 95 -39.58 23.02 -9.28
C LEU A 95 -38.24 22.70 -9.95
N ARG A 96 -38.07 23.00 -11.25
CA ARG A 96 -36.78 22.87 -11.95
C ARG A 96 -35.68 23.66 -11.24
N TYR A 97 -35.94 24.91 -10.88
CA TYR A 97 -34.98 25.76 -10.16
C TYR A 97 -34.57 25.13 -8.83
N MET A 98 -35.52 24.69 -8.00
CA MET A 98 -35.23 24.05 -6.71
C MET A 98 -34.42 22.75 -6.87
N ILE A 99 -34.77 21.89 -7.83
CA ILE A 99 -34.05 20.64 -8.10
C ILE A 99 -32.62 20.94 -8.57
N GLN A 100 -32.46 21.89 -9.50
CA GLN A 100 -31.14 22.26 -10.03
C GLN A 100 -30.24 22.85 -8.92
N GLU A 101 -30.78 23.74 -8.10
CA GLU A 101 -30.02 24.42 -7.05
C GLU A 101 -29.65 23.47 -5.91
N HIS A 102 -30.58 22.62 -5.47
CA HIS A 102 -30.29 21.54 -4.52
C HIS A 102 -29.23 20.56 -5.07
N GLY A 103 -29.30 20.20 -6.36
CA GLY A 103 -28.30 19.38 -7.03
C GLY A 103 -26.90 20.00 -7.02
N LYS A 104 -26.77 21.29 -7.36
CA LYS A 104 -25.49 22.03 -7.25
C LYS A 104 -24.96 22.00 -5.81
N GLN A 105 -25.80 22.27 -4.83
CA GLN A 105 -25.41 22.31 -3.42
C GLN A 105 -24.93 20.94 -2.92
N GLN A 106 -25.60 19.84 -3.32
CA GLN A 106 -25.15 18.48 -3.02
C GLN A 106 -23.78 18.17 -3.63
N VAL A 107 -23.57 18.51 -4.91
CA VAL A 107 -22.27 18.30 -5.59
C VAL A 107 -21.16 19.11 -4.91
N ILE A 108 -21.39 20.39 -4.60
CA ILE A 108 -20.41 21.24 -3.88
C ILE A 108 -20.10 20.67 -2.49
N ALA A 109 -21.11 20.20 -1.75
CA ALA A 109 -20.91 19.61 -0.43
C ALA A 109 -20.13 18.28 -0.49
N LEU A 110 -20.36 17.46 -1.52
CA LEU A 110 -19.60 16.23 -1.76
C LEU A 110 -18.15 16.53 -2.14
N LEU A 111 -17.93 17.46 -3.07
CA LEU A 111 -16.59 17.88 -3.50
C LEU A 111 -15.76 18.40 -2.33
N LYS A 112 -16.31 19.29 -1.49
CA LYS A 112 -15.61 19.79 -0.28
C LYS A 112 -15.23 18.67 0.69
N LYS A 113 -16.09 17.67 0.89
CA LYS A 113 -15.78 16.50 1.73
C LYS A 113 -14.65 15.65 1.14
N LEU A 114 -14.66 15.44 -0.17
CA LEU A 114 -13.60 14.71 -0.88
C LEU A 114 -12.27 15.49 -0.87
N GLU A 115 -12.30 16.80 -1.08
CA GLU A 115 -11.15 17.70 -1.02
C GLU A 115 -10.47 17.66 0.35
N ILE A 116 -11.22 17.87 1.44
CA ILE A 116 -10.70 17.80 2.81
C ILE A 116 -10.07 16.42 3.10
N ARG A 117 -10.74 15.33 2.70
CA ARG A 117 -10.21 13.97 2.87
C ARG A 117 -8.93 13.75 2.07
N SER A 118 -8.86 14.29 0.85
CA SER A 118 -7.72 14.12 -0.05
C SER A 118 -6.51 14.91 0.45
N LEU A 119 -6.70 16.17 0.88
CA LEU A 119 -5.65 16.99 1.49
C LEU A 119 -5.09 16.39 2.77
N HIS A 120 -5.95 15.78 3.60
CA HIS A 120 -5.51 15.09 4.82
C HIS A 120 -4.63 13.87 4.49
N ILE A 121 -5.08 12.99 3.59
CA ILE A 121 -4.33 11.80 3.19
C ILE A 121 -3.01 12.17 2.50
N LEU A 122 -3.01 13.20 1.64
CA LEU A 122 -1.78 13.69 1.00
C LEU A 122 -0.76 14.13 2.04
N ARG A 123 -1.17 14.92 3.05
CA ARG A 123 -0.28 15.35 4.12
C ARG A 123 0.28 14.18 4.94
N GLU A 124 -0.56 13.19 5.30
CA GLU A 124 -0.08 11.99 5.98
C GLU A 124 0.96 11.22 5.15
N LYS A 125 0.76 11.11 3.82
CA LYS A 125 1.74 10.50 2.92
C LYS A 125 3.03 11.33 2.81
N ASP A 126 2.94 12.66 2.75
CA ASP A 126 4.11 13.55 2.70
C ASP A 126 4.94 13.45 4.01
N GLU A 127 4.28 13.34 5.16
CA GLU A 127 4.91 13.11 6.46
C GLU A 127 5.57 11.72 6.55
N GLU A 128 4.90 10.65 6.08
CA GLU A 128 5.49 9.31 5.95
C GLU A 128 6.73 9.32 5.04
N ILE A 129 6.67 10.01 3.89
CA ILE A 129 7.78 10.15 2.94
C ILE A 129 8.94 10.91 3.59
N ALA A 130 8.68 12.02 4.29
CA ALA A 130 9.70 12.80 4.97
C ALA A 130 10.43 11.98 6.05
N LEU A 131 9.70 11.18 6.84
CA LEU A 131 10.26 10.27 7.83
C LEU A 131 11.11 9.16 7.18
N ALA A 132 10.63 8.56 6.08
CA ALA A 132 11.38 7.56 5.32
C ALA A 132 12.66 8.15 4.70
N MET A 133 12.60 9.36 4.15
CA MET A 133 13.75 10.08 3.61
C MET A 133 14.79 10.40 4.68
N LYS A 134 14.36 10.87 5.87
CA LYS A 134 15.26 11.08 7.02
C LYS A 134 15.96 9.77 7.40
N LYS A 135 15.21 8.68 7.58
CA LYS A 135 15.78 7.37 7.95
C LYS A 135 16.74 6.83 6.89
N ARG A 136 16.45 7.04 5.61
CA ARG A 136 17.33 6.71 4.49
C ARG A 136 18.67 7.45 4.60
N LEU A 137 18.65 8.77 4.78
CA LEU A 137 19.87 9.58 4.90
C LEU A 137 20.73 9.18 6.12
N GLU A 138 20.10 8.88 7.26
CA GLU A 138 20.80 8.35 8.45
C GLU A 138 21.53 7.02 8.16
N LEU A 139 20.90 6.12 7.39
CA LEU A 139 21.46 4.83 7.01
C LEU A 139 22.55 4.97 5.94
N GLU A 140 22.37 5.85 4.95
CA GLU A 140 23.39 6.17 3.93
C GLU A 140 24.67 6.73 4.58
N GLU A 141 24.57 7.62 5.58
CA GLU A 141 25.72 8.14 6.33
C GLU A 141 26.33 7.10 7.29
N TYR A 142 25.54 6.16 7.81
CA TYR A 142 26.09 5.04 8.59
C TYR A 142 26.87 4.06 7.71
N LEU A 143 26.34 3.70 6.52
CA LEU A 143 27.03 2.86 5.55
C LEU A 143 28.35 3.50 5.10
N ARG A 144 28.32 4.79 4.73
CA ARG A 144 29.52 5.55 4.33
C ARG A 144 30.64 5.50 5.38
N ARG A 145 30.29 5.59 6.67
CA ARG A 145 31.26 5.47 7.78
C ARG A 145 31.84 4.07 7.89
N LEU A 146 31.01 3.03 7.84
CA LEU A 146 31.47 1.63 7.85
C LEU A 146 32.34 1.29 6.63
N GLU A 147 32.01 1.80 5.44
CA GLU A 147 32.80 1.64 4.23
C GLU A 147 34.18 2.32 4.39
N ALA A 148 34.22 3.55 4.91
CA ALA A 148 35.46 4.26 5.18
C ALA A 148 36.33 3.57 6.26
N GLU A 149 35.74 2.94 7.26
CA GLU A 149 36.45 2.13 8.26
C GLU A 149 36.99 0.83 7.65
N ASN A 150 36.16 0.10 6.90
CA ASN A 150 36.57 -1.12 6.19
C ASN A 150 37.76 -0.83 5.24
N SER A 151 37.69 0.25 4.46
CA SER A 151 38.80 0.68 3.57
C SER A 151 40.06 1.16 4.32
N LYS A 152 39.99 1.50 5.62
CA LYS A 152 41.18 1.74 6.45
C LYS A 152 41.77 0.40 6.90
N TRP A 153 40.94 -0.49 7.44
CA TRP A 153 41.38 -1.82 7.90
C TRP A 153 41.96 -2.67 6.77
N GLN A 154 41.36 -2.64 5.58
CA GLN A 154 41.87 -3.32 4.39
C GLN A 154 43.27 -2.82 3.98
N ARG A 155 43.49 -1.50 3.98
CA ARG A 155 44.82 -0.93 3.68
C ARG A 155 45.85 -1.31 4.74
N LEU A 156 45.49 -1.22 6.02
CA LEU A 156 46.38 -1.65 7.10
C LEU A 156 46.74 -3.14 6.99
N ALA A 157 45.77 -4.00 6.65
CA ALA A 157 46.03 -5.42 6.43
C ALA A 157 47.01 -5.65 5.26
N GLN A 158 46.82 -4.94 4.14
CA GLN A 158 47.71 -4.99 2.97
C GLN A 158 49.13 -4.46 3.28
N GLU A 159 49.25 -3.38 4.06
CA GLU A 159 50.53 -2.85 4.54
C GLU A 159 51.25 -3.85 5.46
N LYS A 160 50.52 -4.59 6.31
CA LYS A 160 51.09 -5.66 7.14
C LYS A 160 51.45 -6.91 6.34
N GLU A 161 50.65 -7.28 5.35
CA GLU A 161 50.92 -8.40 4.43
C GLU A 161 52.20 -8.12 3.61
N THR A 162 52.29 -6.95 2.98
CA THR A 162 53.48 -6.54 2.20
C THR A 162 54.74 -6.45 3.08
N MET A 163 54.62 -5.93 4.31
CA MET A 163 55.70 -5.95 5.29
C MET A 163 56.15 -7.38 5.63
N ALA A 164 55.22 -8.29 5.94
CA ALA A 164 55.52 -9.68 6.24
C ALA A 164 56.18 -10.42 5.06
N LEU A 165 55.70 -10.20 3.84
CA LEU A 165 56.30 -10.75 2.61
C LEU A 165 57.72 -10.21 2.37
N SER A 166 57.97 -8.93 2.64
CA SER A 166 59.32 -8.36 2.54
C SER A 166 60.29 -8.98 3.54
N LEU A 167 59.85 -9.20 4.78
CA LEU A 167 60.64 -9.86 5.83
C LEU A 167 60.91 -11.33 5.48
N TYR A 168 59.89 -12.06 5.03
CA TYR A 168 60.03 -13.44 4.56
C TYR A 168 61.10 -13.54 3.45
N LYS A 169 61.03 -12.66 2.44
CA LYS A 169 62.03 -12.61 1.35
C LYS A 169 63.44 -12.32 1.87
N THR A 170 63.62 -11.41 2.82
CA THR A 170 64.96 -11.16 3.40
C THR A 170 65.50 -12.34 4.21
N LEU A 171 64.64 -13.12 4.87
CA LEU A 171 65.05 -14.35 5.57
C LEU A 171 65.48 -15.44 4.57
N GLU A 172 64.77 -15.57 3.45
CA GLU A 172 65.09 -16.48 2.35
C GLU A 172 66.45 -16.12 1.71
N GLU A 173 66.67 -14.84 1.37
CA GLU A 173 67.94 -14.33 0.84
C GLU A 173 69.13 -14.56 1.81
N MET A 174 68.91 -14.41 3.13
CA MET A 174 69.95 -14.70 4.14
C MET A 174 70.22 -16.21 4.31
N ALA A 175 69.19 -17.06 4.20
CA ALA A 175 69.35 -18.51 4.25
C ALA A 175 70.12 -19.04 3.02
N GLU A 176 69.83 -18.51 1.83
CA GLU A 176 70.55 -18.84 0.61
C GLU A 176 71.99 -18.31 0.63
N GLY A 177 72.21 -17.08 1.13
CA GLY A 177 73.54 -16.50 1.30
C GLY A 177 74.41 -17.19 2.36
N GLY A 178 73.80 -17.75 3.41
CA GLY A 178 74.49 -18.52 4.45
C GLY A 178 75.07 -19.86 3.98
N ASN A 179 74.61 -20.39 2.84
CA ASN A 179 75.01 -21.70 2.34
C ASN A 179 76.38 -21.73 1.61
N PHE A 180 77.10 -20.61 1.49
CA PHE A 180 78.44 -20.60 0.85
C PHE A 180 79.60 -20.98 1.79
N LEU A 181 79.36 -21.16 3.10
CA LEU A 181 80.43 -21.41 4.09
C LEU A 181 80.30 -22.71 4.91
N ASN A 182 79.49 -23.68 4.49
CA ASN A 182 79.40 -25.00 5.14
C ASN A 182 79.63 -26.17 4.16
N THR A 183 80.81 -26.17 3.54
CA THR A 183 81.39 -27.35 2.86
C THR A 183 82.79 -27.62 3.44
N GLY A 184 82.86 -27.94 4.73
CA GLY A 184 84.15 -28.00 5.45
C GLY A 184 84.09 -28.58 6.86
N ALA A 185 83.90 -29.90 6.94
CA ALA A 185 84.26 -30.80 8.03
C ALA A 185 84.61 -30.24 9.44
N VAL A 186 83.75 -30.52 10.42
CA VAL A 186 84.18 -30.99 11.75
C VAL A 186 83.36 -32.24 12.12
N VAL A 187 84.02 -33.22 12.72
CA VAL A 187 83.50 -34.55 13.10
C VAL A 187 83.15 -34.57 14.59
N ASN A 188 82.38 -35.58 15.03
CA ASN A 188 81.90 -35.87 16.41
C ASN A 188 80.64 -35.11 16.85
N ASP A 189 79.77 -35.64 17.72
CA ASP A 189 79.46 -37.02 18.19
C ASP A 189 78.15 -36.90 19.04
N ALA A 190 77.60 -38.00 19.54
CA ALA A 190 76.33 -38.11 20.29
C ALA A 190 75.08 -37.83 19.43
N VAL A 191 74.35 -38.83 18.93
CA VAL A 191 73.65 -39.91 19.69
C VAL A 191 72.66 -39.34 20.71
N SER A 192 71.49 -38.92 20.20
CA SER A 192 70.20 -39.53 20.54
C SER A 192 70.10 -40.24 21.90
N CYS A 193 69.50 -39.58 22.89
CA CYS A 193 68.71 -40.28 23.90
C CYS A 193 67.67 -39.36 24.57
N CYS A 194 66.40 -39.77 24.52
CA CYS A 194 65.37 -39.21 25.40
C CYS A 194 65.62 -39.72 26.82
N GLY A 195 65.55 -38.85 27.82
CA GLY A 195 65.66 -39.21 29.24
C GLY A 195 65.18 -38.08 30.13
N GLU A 196 64.15 -38.35 30.92
CA GLU A 196 63.60 -37.42 31.91
C GLU A 196 64.45 -37.39 33.20
N THR A 197 64.03 -36.58 34.18
CA THR A 197 64.69 -36.22 35.45
C THR A 197 65.64 -35.03 35.31
N GLY A 198 65.45 -33.88 35.96
CA GLY A 198 64.46 -33.50 36.97
C GLY A 198 65.15 -32.89 38.18
N GLY A 199 64.92 -31.60 38.43
CA GLY A 199 65.35 -30.91 39.65
C GLY A 199 65.91 -29.49 39.41
N ILE A 200 65.19 -28.49 39.96
CA ILE A 200 65.64 -27.35 40.84
C ILE A 200 66.98 -26.66 40.48
N GLU A 201 67.17 -25.33 40.46
CA GLU A 201 66.57 -24.13 41.09
C GLU A 201 66.53 -22.94 40.07
N GLU A 202 65.84 -21.78 40.20
CA GLU A 202 64.83 -21.20 41.11
C GLU A 202 64.16 -19.94 40.45
N MET A 203 63.20 -19.29 41.15
CA MET A 203 62.92 -17.82 41.22
C MET A 203 61.42 -17.42 41.18
N GLU A 204 60.86 -17.22 42.38
CA GLU A 204 59.84 -16.21 42.80
C GLU A 204 58.48 -16.15 42.07
N GLU A 205 57.38 -16.65 42.68
CA GLU A 205 56.46 -15.96 43.64
C GLU A 205 55.41 -15.08 42.91
N GLU A 206 54.27 -15.65 42.51
CA GLU A 206 52.97 -15.77 43.22
C GLU A 206 52.04 -14.54 43.17
N ALA A 207 50.79 -14.83 42.77
CA ALA A 207 49.53 -14.15 43.11
C ALA A 207 49.37 -12.62 42.92
N THR A 208 48.39 -12.20 42.10
CA THR A 208 47.07 -11.73 42.63
C THR A 208 46.11 -11.16 41.56
N ALA A 209 44.81 -11.40 41.79
CA ALA A 209 43.67 -10.52 41.51
C ALA A 209 43.50 -9.87 40.10
N GLU A 210 42.82 -10.57 39.20
CA GLU A 210 42.01 -9.92 38.16
C GLU A 210 40.65 -9.48 38.74
N LYS A 211 40.45 -8.17 38.97
CA LYS A 211 39.13 -7.63 39.34
C LYS A 211 38.94 -6.14 39.04
N GLY A 212 37.90 -5.83 38.26
CA GLY A 212 37.37 -4.47 38.05
C GLY A 212 37.91 -3.74 36.80
N LEU A 213 37.14 -2.88 36.12
CA LEU A 213 35.75 -2.48 36.34
C LEU A 213 35.12 -1.91 35.05
N GLU A 214 33.80 -2.03 34.95
CA GLU A 214 32.74 -1.37 34.13
C GLU A 214 33.12 -0.09 33.31
N CYS A 215 32.40 0.36 32.26
CA CYS A 215 30.98 0.22 31.90
C CYS A 215 30.72 0.62 30.43
N GLY A 216 29.59 0.22 29.82
CA GLY A 216 29.13 0.76 28.52
C GLY A 216 28.25 -0.18 27.71
N GLY A 217 26.96 -0.25 28.02
CA GLY A 217 26.07 -1.31 27.55
C GLY A 217 25.76 -1.33 26.04
N VAL A 218 25.65 -2.54 25.49
CA VAL A 218 25.04 -2.82 24.18
C VAL A 218 23.95 -3.88 24.39
N SER A 219 22.72 -3.60 23.93
CA SER A 219 21.56 -4.46 24.19
C SER A 219 21.69 -5.81 23.47
N GLU A 220 21.88 -6.88 24.26
CA GLU A 220 22.10 -8.25 23.80
C GLU A 220 20.80 -8.90 23.26
N LEU A 221 20.35 -8.48 22.07
CA LEU A 221 19.16 -9.09 21.44
C LEU A 221 19.22 -9.27 19.91
N GLU A 222 20.16 -8.65 19.17
CA GLU A 222 20.09 -8.61 17.69
C GLU A 222 21.29 -9.19 16.91
N GLN A 223 22.23 -9.91 17.52
CA GLN A 223 23.35 -10.55 16.79
C GLN A 223 23.10 -12.00 16.30
N ILE A 224 21.95 -12.62 16.59
CA ILE A 224 21.73 -14.08 16.39
C ILE A 224 21.18 -14.46 14.98
N THR A 225 20.87 -13.50 14.10
CA THR A 225 20.01 -13.73 12.93
C THR A 225 20.70 -13.97 11.57
N ARG A 226 22.01 -14.27 11.51
CA ARG A 226 22.75 -14.36 10.22
C ARG A 226 23.07 -15.75 9.64
N ARG A 227 22.81 -16.89 10.30
CA ARG A 227 22.99 -18.22 9.65
C ARG A 227 22.14 -19.40 10.15
N GLY A 228 21.08 -19.15 10.92
CA GLY A 228 20.21 -20.21 11.46
C GLY A 228 19.35 -19.74 12.63
N GLY A 229 18.93 -18.48 12.63
CA GLY A 229 18.27 -17.86 13.77
C GLY A 229 16.91 -18.50 14.05
N VAL A 230 16.75 -19.05 15.26
CA VAL A 230 15.47 -19.58 15.75
C VAL A 230 14.47 -18.41 15.81
N MET A 231 13.52 -18.39 14.87
CA MET A 231 12.47 -17.37 14.83
C MET A 231 11.68 -17.41 16.15
N LEU A 232 11.63 -16.32 16.90
CA LEU A 232 10.85 -16.25 18.15
C LEU A 232 9.37 -15.96 17.89
N CYS A 233 8.52 -16.56 18.73
CA CYS A 233 7.07 -16.39 18.77
C CYS A 233 6.70 -14.92 18.95
N LYS A 234 5.95 -14.37 17.99
CA LYS A 234 5.53 -12.96 17.95
C LYS A 234 4.41 -12.61 18.94
N SER A 235 3.94 -13.59 19.72
CA SER A 235 2.95 -13.38 20.79
C SER A 235 3.60 -13.37 22.17
N CYS A 236 4.49 -14.33 22.47
CA CYS A 236 5.11 -14.46 23.80
C CYS A 236 6.59 -14.11 23.86
N HIS A 237 7.23 -13.84 22.73
CA HIS A 237 8.65 -13.42 22.58
C HIS A 237 9.71 -14.32 23.24
N SER A 238 9.33 -15.51 23.72
CA SER A 238 10.13 -16.36 24.62
C SER A 238 10.34 -17.80 24.13
N ARG A 239 9.62 -18.23 23.10
CA ARG A 239 9.68 -19.60 22.56
C ARG A 239 9.82 -19.55 21.04
N SER A 240 10.35 -20.61 20.43
CA SER A 240 10.44 -20.72 18.98
C SER A 240 9.06 -20.69 18.31
N SER A 241 8.97 -19.99 17.17
CA SER A 241 7.88 -20.05 16.21
C SER A 241 7.97 -21.35 15.43
N CYS A 242 6.91 -22.14 15.50
CA CYS A 242 6.77 -23.41 14.78
C CYS A 242 5.44 -23.52 14.02
N PHE A 243 4.58 -22.48 14.04
CA PHE A 243 3.33 -22.46 13.25
C PHE A 243 3.31 -21.39 12.18
N LEU A 244 3.01 -21.82 10.96
CA LEU A 244 2.74 -21.01 9.78
C LEU A 244 1.23 -20.81 9.62
N PHE A 245 0.77 -19.57 9.53
CA PHE A 245 -0.65 -19.21 9.47
C PHE A 245 -1.16 -19.10 8.02
N LEU A 246 -2.26 -19.77 7.69
CA LEU A 246 -2.91 -19.65 6.38
C LEU A 246 -4.14 -18.72 6.45
N PRO A 247 -4.36 -17.85 5.43
CA PRO A 247 -3.67 -17.84 4.13
C PRO A 247 -2.35 -17.04 4.06
N CYS A 248 -1.98 -16.27 5.08
CA CYS A 248 -0.90 -15.27 5.01
C CYS A 248 0.56 -15.81 4.96
N ARG A 249 0.77 -17.10 5.21
CA ARG A 249 2.06 -17.81 5.22
C ARG A 249 3.12 -17.32 6.24
N HIS A 250 2.76 -16.49 7.21
CA HIS A 250 3.69 -16.06 8.26
C HIS A 250 3.94 -17.15 9.32
N LEU A 251 5.21 -17.57 9.48
CA LEU A 251 5.70 -18.32 10.64
C LEU A 251 5.80 -17.38 11.84
N SER A 252 4.94 -17.55 12.86
CA SER A 252 4.77 -16.49 13.87
C SER A 252 4.35 -16.91 15.29
N SER A 253 3.93 -18.15 15.55
CA SER A 253 3.59 -18.58 16.92
C SER A 253 4.24 -19.91 17.33
N CYS A 254 4.39 -20.11 18.65
CA CYS A 254 4.80 -21.38 19.26
C CYS A 254 3.60 -22.30 19.52
N LYS A 255 3.86 -23.56 19.94
CA LYS A 255 2.82 -24.56 20.26
C LYS A 255 1.75 -24.07 21.24
N VAL A 256 2.14 -23.33 22.28
CA VAL A 256 1.20 -22.84 23.30
C VAL A 256 0.40 -21.64 22.79
N CYS A 257 1.05 -20.63 22.21
CA CYS A 257 0.32 -19.47 21.70
C CYS A 257 -0.58 -19.79 20.51
N ASN A 258 -0.28 -20.81 19.69
CA ASN A 258 -1.16 -21.16 18.56
C ASN A 258 -2.60 -21.50 19.01
N ALA A 259 -2.78 -22.10 20.19
CA ALA A 259 -4.11 -22.51 20.66
C ALA A 259 -5.07 -21.33 20.89
N SER A 260 -4.57 -20.17 21.34
CA SER A 260 -5.36 -18.99 21.68
C SER A 260 -5.35 -17.89 20.60
N LEU A 261 -4.71 -18.13 19.45
CA LEU A 261 -4.64 -17.18 18.35
C LEU A 261 -5.69 -17.48 17.27
N GLU A 262 -6.63 -16.54 17.09
CA GLU A 262 -7.62 -16.53 16.01
C GLU A 262 -7.15 -15.79 14.74
N ALA A 263 -6.04 -15.06 14.83
CA ALA A 263 -5.44 -14.31 13.73
C ALA A 263 -3.91 -14.37 13.78
N CYS A 264 -3.26 -14.12 12.64
CA CYS A 264 -1.81 -14.05 12.56
C CYS A 264 -1.26 -12.84 13.34
N PRO A 265 -0.32 -13.02 14.29
CA PRO A 265 0.30 -11.92 15.03
C PRO A 265 1.03 -10.87 14.16
N VAL A 266 1.46 -11.23 12.94
CA VAL A 266 2.24 -10.36 12.04
C VAL A 266 1.33 -9.43 11.23
N CYS A 267 0.35 -9.99 10.52
CA CYS A 267 -0.47 -9.26 9.54
C CYS A 267 -1.97 -9.23 9.88
N ARG A 268 -2.36 -9.72 11.07
CA ARG A 268 -3.74 -9.76 11.58
C ARG A 268 -4.78 -10.48 10.71
N THR A 269 -4.34 -11.20 9.68
CA THR A 269 -5.22 -12.04 8.85
C THR A 269 -5.85 -13.15 9.70
N PRO A 270 -7.16 -13.40 9.63
CA PRO A 270 -7.82 -14.45 10.40
C PRO A 270 -7.28 -15.83 10.04
N LYS A 271 -7.06 -16.65 11.07
CA LYS A 271 -6.52 -18.00 11.00
C LYS A 271 -7.57 -18.94 10.41
N LYS A 272 -7.36 -19.39 9.18
CA LYS A 272 -8.18 -20.44 8.57
C LYS A 272 -7.62 -21.84 8.83
N ALA A 273 -6.29 -21.95 8.85
CA ALA A 273 -5.56 -23.16 9.20
C ALA A 273 -4.14 -22.79 9.64
N THR A 274 -3.45 -23.70 10.33
CA THR A 274 -2.02 -23.56 10.68
C THR A 274 -1.27 -24.85 10.39
N ILE A 275 -0.05 -24.72 9.84
CA ILE A 275 0.86 -25.84 9.60
C ILE A 275 1.95 -25.80 10.69
N GLU A 276 2.14 -26.92 11.39
CA GLU A 276 3.27 -27.11 12.29
C GLU A 276 4.53 -27.46 11.48
N LEU A 277 5.58 -26.68 11.66
CA LEU A 277 6.92 -26.97 11.14
C LEU A 277 7.72 -27.67 12.24
N ARG A 278 8.28 -28.84 11.91
CA ARG A 278 9.36 -29.45 12.69
C ARG A 278 10.68 -28.80 12.25
N LEU A 279 11.06 -27.75 12.97
CA LEU A 279 12.34 -27.05 12.90
C LEU A 279 13.19 -27.47 14.11
#